data_AF-A0A954GJP0-F1
#
_entry.id   AF-A0A954GJP0-F1
#
_cell.length_a   1.000
_cell.length_b   1.000
_cell.length_c   1.000
_cell.angle_alpha   90.00
_cell.angle_beta   90.00
_cell.angle_gamma   90.00
#
_symmetry.space_group_name_H-M   'P 1'
#
loop_
_entity.id
_entity.type
_entity.pdbx_description
1 polymer ?
#
loop_
_entity_poly.entity_id
_entity_poly.type
_entity_poly.pdbx_seq_one_letter_code
_entity_poly.pdbx_strand_id
1 'polypeptide(L)'
;MNSFKSASDDLINQLIAYEEGDLSETDTIALFQQLIDDGSVWKLQGHYGRMAHQLIDAGLCTFGPTVQQDYYGNTLPSRDDVSTSESSVF
;
A
#
# COMPACT_ATOMS: atom_id res chain seq x y z
N MET A 1 -31.63 -1.28 15.01
CA MET A 1 -30.55 -0.35 14.63
C MET A 1 -29.41 -1.17 14.06
N ASN A 2 -29.31 -1.29 12.73
CA ASN A 2 -28.12 -1.84 12.09
C ASN A 2 -27.50 -0.70 11.29
N SER A 3 -26.55 0.03 11.90
CA SER A 3 -25.68 0.92 11.14
C SER A 3 -24.80 0.04 10.26
N PHE A 4 -25.10 0.00 8.96
CA PHE A 4 -24.15 -0.47 7.97
C PHE A 4 -23.02 0.57 7.92
N LYS A 5 -21.93 0.32 8.66
CA LYS A 5 -20.66 1.02 8.43
C LYS A 5 -20.21 0.65 7.02
N SER A 6 -19.96 1.64 6.17
CA SER A 6 -19.48 1.39 4.81
C SER A 6 -17.99 1.03 4.85
N ALA A 7 -17.52 0.18 3.94
CA ALA A 7 -16.09 -0.15 3.83
C ALA A 7 -15.21 1.11 3.66
N SER A 8 -15.76 2.17 3.04
CA SER A 8 -15.10 3.47 2.93
C SER A 8 -14.93 4.17 4.28
N ASP A 9 -15.90 4.04 5.20
CA ASP A 9 -15.81 4.64 6.54
C ASP A 9 -14.70 3.96 7.34
N ASP A 10 -14.54 2.64 7.19
CA ASP A 10 -13.49 1.89 7.88
C ASP A 10 -12.10 2.26 7.34
N LEU A 11 -11.95 2.45 6.03
CA LEU A 11 -10.71 2.93 5.43
C LEU A 11 -10.32 4.33 5.94
N ILE A 12 -11.27 5.26 6.01
CA ILE A 12 -11.02 6.61 6.52
C ILE A 12 -10.57 6.56 7.99
N ASN A 13 -11.22 5.75 8.83
CA ASN A 13 -10.82 5.61 10.23
C ASN A 13 -9.40 5.01 10.37
N GLN A 14 -9.02 4.06 9.51
CA GLN A 14 -7.67 3.50 9.51
C GLN A 14 -6.62 4.53 9.07
N LEU A 15 -6.93 5.38 8.08
CA LEU A 15 -6.03 6.47 7.68
C LEU A 15 -5.81 7.47 8.81
N ILE A 16 -6.89 7.86 9.52
CA ILE A 16 -6.77 8.75 10.68
C ILE A 16 -5.89 8.12 11.76
N ALA A 17 -6.16 6.86 12.12
CA ALA A 17 -5.37 6.16 13.14
C ALA A 17 -3.91 5.94 12.72
N TYR A 18 -3.62 5.78 11.43
CA TYR A 18 -2.25 5.76 10.90
C TYR A 18 -1.55 7.11 11.08
N GLU A 19 -2.20 8.22 10.75
CA GLU A 19 -1.64 9.57 10.89
C GLU A 19 -1.42 9.95 12.37
N GLU A 20 -2.25 9.43 13.26
CA GLU A 20 -2.12 9.61 14.72
C GLU A 20 -1.06 8.67 15.33
N GLY A 21 -0.62 7.64 14.60
CA GLY A 21 0.34 6.63 15.09
C GLY A 21 -0.27 5.57 16.00
N ASP A 22 -1.60 5.45 16.02
CA ASP A 22 -2.37 4.53 16.85
C ASP A 22 -2.64 3.18 16.15
N LEU A 23 -2.23 3.05 14.88
CA LEU A 23 -2.38 1.82 14.12
C LEU A 23 -1.29 0.79 14.50
N SER A 24 -1.70 -0.48 14.68
CA SER A 24 -0.73 -1.56 14.88
C SER A 24 0.10 -1.81 13.61
N GLU A 25 1.23 -2.49 13.75
CA GLU A 25 2.06 -2.86 12.59
C GLU A 25 1.28 -3.72 11.58
N THR A 26 0.55 -4.74 12.06
CA THR A 26 -0.27 -5.62 11.22
C THR A 26 -1.36 -4.84 10.49
N ASP A 27 -2.04 -3.93 11.19
CA ASP A 27 -3.10 -3.11 10.60
C ASP A 27 -2.52 -2.09 9.61
N THR A 28 -1.31 -1.59 9.87
CA THR A 28 -0.58 -0.73 8.93
C THR A 28 -0.27 -1.49 7.66
N ILE A 29 0.28 -2.69 7.75
CA ILE A 29 0.55 -3.53 6.58
C ILE A 29 -0.74 -3.79 5.79
N ALA A 30 -1.83 -4.15 6.47
CA ALA A 30 -3.12 -4.41 5.83
C ALA A 30 -3.69 -3.17 5.12
N LEU A 31 -3.66 -2.00 5.78
CA LEU A 31 -4.06 -0.72 5.21
C LEU A 31 -3.24 -0.42 3.94
N PHE A 32 -1.92 -0.52 4.02
CA PHE A 32 -1.05 -0.22 2.90
C PHE A 32 -1.22 -1.22 1.74
N GLN A 33 -1.39 -2.51 2.02
CA GLN A 33 -1.68 -3.48 0.95
C GLN A 33 -2.98 -3.13 0.23
N GLN A 34 -4.03 -2.74 0.95
CA GLN A 34 -5.29 -2.30 0.33
C GLN A 34 -5.07 -1.05 -0.55
N LEU A 35 -4.33 -0.05 -0.06
CA LEU A 35 -4.04 1.18 -0.82
C LEU A 35 -3.12 0.95 -2.03
N ILE A 36 -2.25 -0.06 -1.98
CA ILE A 36 -1.40 -0.48 -3.11
C ILE A 36 -2.26 -1.16 -4.17
N ASP A 37 -3.19 -2.03 -3.75
CA ASP A 37 -4.03 -2.83 -4.63
C ASP A 37 -4.98 -1.97 -5.47
N ASP A 38 -5.57 -0.94 -4.86
CA ASP A 38 -6.42 0.02 -5.56
C ASP A 38 -5.64 1.18 -6.22
N GLY A 39 -4.34 1.29 -5.94
CA GLY A 39 -3.44 2.31 -6.48
C GLY A 39 -3.61 3.70 -5.87
N SER A 40 -4.39 3.86 -4.80
CA SER A 40 -4.60 5.15 -4.11
C SER A 40 -3.32 5.64 -3.45
N VAL A 41 -2.47 4.73 -2.95
CA VAL A 41 -1.23 5.08 -2.24
C VAL A 41 -0.28 5.94 -3.08
N TRP A 42 -0.32 5.76 -4.41
CA TRP A 42 0.53 6.46 -5.38
C TRP A 42 0.03 7.87 -5.72
N LYS A 43 -1.21 8.19 -5.32
CA LYS A 43 -1.87 9.50 -5.53
C LYS A 43 -1.93 10.32 -4.24
N LEU A 44 -1.66 9.71 -3.09
CA LEU A 44 -1.60 10.36 -1.79
C LEU A 44 -0.32 11.16 -1.61
N GLN A 45 -0.20 11.83 -0.46
CA GLN A 45 1.00 12.56 -0.08
C GLN A 45 2.23 11.65 -0.18
N GLY A 46 3.37 12.21 -0.62
CA GLY A 46 4.55 11.40 -0.96
C GLY A 46 5.12 10.52 0.17
N HIS A 47 4.75 10.75 1.43
CA HIS A 47 5.15 9.86 2.52
C HIS A 47 4.45 8.49 2.43
N TYR A 48 3.19 8.42 1.98
CA TYR A 48 2.47 7.16 1.76
C TYR A 48 3.16 6.31 0.69
N GLY A 49 3.53 6.91 -0.44
CA GLY A 49 4.27 6.20 -1.49
C GLY A 49 5.62 5.66 -1.01
N ARG A 50 6.38 6.44 -0.22
CA ARG A 50 7.66 5.96 0.36
C ARG A 50 7.45 4.84 1.36
N MET A 51 6.42 4.92 2.21
CA MET A 51 6.09 3.85 3.14
C MET A 51 5.68 2.57 2.41
N ALA A 52 4.85 2.68 1.36
CA ALA A 52 4.49 1.55 0.52
C ALA A 52 5.72 0.87 -0.10
N HIS A 53 6.66 1.65 -0.64
CA HIS A 53 7.93 1.13 -1.14
C HIS A 53 8.73 0.40 -0.05
N GLN A 54 8.85 0.98 1.14
CA GLN A 54 9.55 0.33 2.26
C GLN A 54 8.92 -1.01 2.67
N LEU A 55 7.58 -1.09 2.69
CA LEU A 55 6.87 -2.32 3.01
C LEU A 55 7.03 -3.38 1.92
N ILE A 56 7.06 -2.97 0.64
CA ILE A 56 7.32 -3.88 -0.49
C ILE A 56 8.76 -4.40 -0.44
N ASP A 57 9.74 -3.52 -0.24
CA ASP A 57 11.15 -3.89 -0.14
C ASP A 57 11.43 -4.82 1.06
N ALA A 58 10.69 -4.64 2.16
CA ALA A 58 10.73 -5.52 3.33
C ALA A 58 10.02 -6.88 3.12
N GLY A 59 9.32 -7.07 1.99
CA GLY A 59 8.53 -8.27 1.72
C GLY A 59 7.25 -8.37 2.56
N LEU A 60 6.81 -7.27 3.18
CA LEU A 60 5.58 -7.19 3.97
C LEU A 60 4.35 -6.90 3.10
N CYS A 61 4.55 -6.17 1.99
CA CYS A 61 3.54 -5.92 0.97
C CYS A 61 4.02 -6.39 -0.40
N THR A 62 3.08 -6.50 -1.34
CA THR A 62 3.35 -6.77 -2.75
C THR A 62 2.71 -5.70 -3.63
N PHE A 63 3.19 -5.59 -4.88
CA PHE A 63 2.58 -4.70 -5.86
C PHE A 63 1.09 -5.00 -6.12
N GLY A 64 0.38 -4.02 -6.67
CA GLY A 64 -1.02 -4.16 -7.04
C GLY A 64 -1.20 -5.15 -8.21
N PRO A 65 -2.45 -5.53 -8.53
CA PRO A 65 -2.76 -6.42 -9.65
C PRO A 65 -2.55 -5.77 -11.03
N THR A 66 -2.29 -4.46 -11.08
CA THR A 66 -2.14 -3.71 -12.32
C THR A 66 -0.92 -2.82 -12.25
N VAL A 67 -0.30 -2.58 -13.41
CA VAL A 67 0.78 -1.61 -13.55
C VAL A 67 0.25 -0.22 -13.16
N GLN A 68 0.95 0.45 -12.25
CA GLN A 68 0.62 1.80 -11.80
C GLN A 68 1.74 2.77 -12.20
N GLN A 69 1.45 4.07 -12.18
CA GLN A 69 2.48 5.09 -12.25
C GLN A 69 2.51 5.85 -10.92
N ASP A 70 3.71 6.05 -10.37
CA ASP A 70 3.86 6.89 -9.20
C ASP A 70 3.76 8.38 -9.56
N TYR A 71 3.71 9.24 -8.55
CA TYR A 71 3.66 10.69 -8.73
C TYR A 71 4.88 11.27 -9.47
N TYR A 72 6.03 10.60 -9.41
CA TYR A 72 7.27 11.03 -10.07
C TYR A 72 7.36 10.57 -11.53
N GLY A 73 6.37 9.81 -12.03
CA GLY A 73 6.32 9.28 -13.39
C GLY A 73 7.03 7.94 -13.56
N ASN A 74 7.43 7.27 -12.49
CA ASN A 74 7.99 5.92 -12.55
C ASN A 74 6.88 4.89 -12.76
N THR A 75 7.18 3.84 -13.54
CA THR A 75 6.25 2.73 -13.74
C THR A 75 6.45 1.68 -12.65
N LEU A 76 5.39 1.39 -11.91
CA LEU A 76 5.34 0.36 -10.88
C LEU A 76 4.78 -0.92 -11.49
N PRO A 77 5.51 -2.05 -11.40
CA PRO A 77 5.05 -3.32 -11.96
C PRO A 77 3.79 -3.82 -11.25
N SER A 78 3.04 -4.70 -11.90
CA SER A 78 2.02 -5.53 -11.26
C SER A 78 2.69 -6.64 -10.43
N ARG A 79 2.00 -7.19 -9.42
CA ARG A 79 2.45 -8.41 -8.71
C ARG A 79 2.66 -9.61 -9.63
N ASP A 80 1.93 -9.64 -10.75
CA ASP A 80 2.00 -10.73 -11.72
C ASP A 80 3.07 -10.47 -12.79
N ASP A 81 3.61 -9.25 -12.85
CA ASP A 81 4.78 -8.97 -13.65
C ASP A 81 5.95 -9.66 -12.95
N VAL A 82 6.30 -10.85 -13.44
CA VAL A 82 7.33 -11.71 -12.89
C VAL A 82 8.61 -10.89 -12.69
N SER A 83 8.87 -10.47 -11.45
CA SER A 83 10.18 -9.94 -11.07
C SER A 83 11.13 -11.13 -10.96
N THR A 84 11.58 -11.60 -12.12
CA THR A 84 12.81 -12.40 -12.18
C THR A 84 13.98 -11.44 -11.93
N SER A 85 14.09 -10.92 -10.71
CA SER A 85 15.33 -10.34 -10.23
C SER A 85 15.91 -11.32 -9.24
N GLU A 86 16.67 -12.24 -9.82
CA GLU A 86 17.69 -13.09 -9.21
C GLU A 86 18.06 -12.64 -7.81
N SER A 87 17.96 -13.57 -6.86
CA SER A 87 18.77 -13.54 -5.65
C SER A 87 20.23 -13.30 -6.08
N SER A 88 20.69 -12.07 -5.98
CA SER A 88 22.09 -11.73 -6.18
C SER A 88 22.82 -12.24 -4.94
N VAL A 89 23.20 -13.52 -5.01
CA VAL A 89 24.10 -14.18 -4.08
C VAL A 89 25.46 -13.49 -4.25
N PHE A 90 25.84 -12.66 -3.30
CA PHE A 90 27.23 -12.25 -3.05
C PHE A 90 27.51 -12.31 -1.56
#